data_AF-A0A5J4VUE3-F1
#
_entry.id   AF-A0A5J4VUE3-F1
#
_cell.length_a   1.000
_cell.length_b   1.000
_cell.length_c   1.000
_cell.angle_alpha   90.00
_cell.angle_beta   90.00
_cell.angle_gamma   90.00
#
_symmetry.space_group_name_H-M   'P 1'
#
loop_
_entity.id
_entity.type
_entity.pdbx_description
1 polymer ?
#
loop_
_entity_poly.entity_id
_entity_poly.type
_entity_poly.pdbx_seq_one_letter_code
_entity_poly.pdbx_strand_id
1 'polypeptide(L)'
;GSTIAIISKDPEDIEFIDIDGYQKRIVKKKDDYYTISLSQVLYDGIWQLETMFQVEEDEDTLITPDYSGGVNHIEYYSYGNTSFKENQSSRLEFDSDKGTLVLFIDDVQQPVYISGIKEKVRFITTLTCHFLTITTSNFIPPAISTTLLRTYFTLFDALLADLFVTTQAFDSIAKAFSTI
;
A
#
# COMPACT_ATOMS: atom_id res chain seq x y z
N GLY A 1 -1.32 2.01 13.49
CA GLY A 1 -1.08 1.42 12.15
C GLY A 1 -2.41 1.33 11.44
N SER A 2 -2.43 1.59 10.14
CA SER A 2 -3.64 1.35 9.32
C SER A 2 -3.79 -0.15 9.12
N THR A 3 -4.88 -0.73 9.63
CA THR A 3 -5.12 -2.17 9.55
C THR A 3 -5.31 -2.57 8.09
N ILE A 4 -4.51 -3.51 7.60
CA ILE A 4 -4.63 -4.09 6.26
C ILE A 4 -5.94 -4.88 6.19
N ALA A 5 -6.90 -4.42 5.40
CA ALA A 5 -8.12 -5.17 5.16
C ALA A 5 -7.98 -5.97 3.86
N ILE A 6 -7.99 -7.29 4.01
CA ILE A 6 -7.88 -8.27 2.93
C ILE A 6 -9.26 -8.90 2.73
N ILE A 7 -9.68 -9.04 1.48
CA ILE A 7 -10.94 -9.64 1.08
C ILE A 7 -10.62 -10.94 0.35
N SER A 8 -11.25 -12.04 0.74
CA SER A 8 -11.27 -13.31 0.01
C SER A 8 -12.67 -13.55 -0.55
N LYS A 9 -12.74 -14.22 -1.69
CA LYS A 9 -14.01 -14.73 -2.24
C LYS A 9 -14.60 -15.83 -1.35
N ASP A 10 -13.73 -16.68 -0.79
CA ASP A 10 -14.07 -17.85 0.01
C ASP A 10 -13.42 -17.72 1.40
N PRO A 11 -13.91 -16.81 2.26
CA PRO A 11 -13.27 -16.47 3.52
C PRO A 11 -13.29 -17.61 4.54
N GLU A 12 -14.18 -18.61 4.38
CA GLU A 12 -14.25 -19.77 5.27
C GLU A 12 -13.03 -20.70 5.12
N ASP A 13 -12.44 -20.73 3.94
CA ASP A 13 -11.33 -21.60 3.57
C ASP A 13 -9.94 -20.96 3.73
N ILE A 14 -9.91 -19.73 4.24
CA ILE A 14 -8.68 -18.97 4.49
C ILE A 14 -8.68 -18.50 5.93
N GLU A 15 -7.50 -18.54 6.55
CA GLU A 15 -7.25 -17.95 7.85
C GLU A 15 -6.29 -16.76 7.73
N PHE A 16 -6.60 -15.68 8.45
CA PHE A 16 -5.76 -14.49 8.55
C PHE A 16 -5.18 -14.41 9.95
N ILE A 17 -3.87 -14.52 10.06
CA ILE A 17 -3.12 -14.43 11.31
C ILE A 17 -2.38 -13.09 11.32
N ASP A 18 -2.67 -12.26 12.31
CA ASP A 18 -1.93 -11.03 12.54
C ASP A 18 -0.60 -11.36 13.23
N ILE A 19 0.52 -10.89 12.69
CA ILE A 19 1.85 -11.16 13.27
C ILE A 19 2.27 -10.03 14.21
N ASP A 20 2.17 -8.77 13.75
CA ASP A 20 2.68 -7.59 14.46
C ASP A 20 1.88 -6.30 14.19
N GLY A 21 0.67 -6.41 13.63
CA GLY A 21 -0.18 -5.29 13.21
C GLY A 21 0.21 -4.65 11.87
N TYR A 22 1.36 -5.02 11.31
CA TYR A 22 1.86 -4.56 10.00
C TYR A 22 1.88 -5.70 8.98
N GLN A 23 2.13 -6.93 9.44
CA GLN A 23 2.17 -8.13 8.62
C GLN A 23 0.99 -9.04 8.93
N LYS A 24 0.50 -9.71 7.89
CA LYS A 24 -0.52 -10.76 8.00
C LYS A 24 -0.02 -12.02 7.32
N ARG A 25 -0.10 -13.15 8.03
CA ARG A 25 0.02 -14.47 7.43
C ARG A 25 -1.35 -14.95 6.99
N ILE A 26 -1.42 -15.49 5.78
CA ILE A 26 -2.63 -16.00 5.16
C ILE A 26 -2.42 -17.49 4.97
N VAL A 27 -3.27 -18.32 5.57
CA VAL A 27 -3.15 -19.78 5.55
C VAL A 27 -4.34 -20.37 4.80
N LYS A 28 -4.07 -21.25 3.84
CA LYS A 28 -5.11 -22.03 3.14
C LYS A 28 -5.55 -23.19 4.01
N LYS A 29 -6.85 -23.48 4.03
CA LYS A 29 -7.38 -24.68 4.69
C LYS A 29 -7.58 -25.87 3.74
N LYS A 30 -7.52 -25.63 2.43
CA LYS A 30 -7.67 -26.66 1.40
C LYS A 30 -6.65 -26.44 0.29
N ASP A 31 -6.35 -27.51 -0.43
CA ASP A 31 -5.48 -27.47 -1.59
C ASP A 31 -6.25 -27.00 -2.84
N ASP A 32 -6.55 -25.70 -2.91
CA ASP A 32 -7.19 -25.06 -4.06
C ASP A 32 -6.59 -23.65 -4.30
N TYR A 33 -6.91 -23.03 -5.43
CA TYR A 33 -6.47 -21.68 -5.74
C TYR A 33 -7.41 -20.65 -5.12
N TYR A 34 -6.84 -19.77 -4.30
CA TYR A 34 -7.60 -18.69 -3.68
C TYR A 34 -7.18 -17.35 -4.24
N THR A 35 -8.15 -16.47 -4.49
CA THR A 35 -7.86 -15.08 -4.85
C THR A 35 -8.17 -14.19 -3.68
N ILE A 36 -7.18 -13.37 -3.31
CA ILE A 36 -7.33 -12.34 -2.29
C ILE A 36 -7.09 -10.96 -2.91
N SER A 37 -7.76 -9.97 -2.35
CA SER A 37 -7.66 -8.58 -2.77
C SER A 37 -7.44 -7.70 -1.56
N LEU A 38 -6.62 -6.67 -1.70
CA LEU A 38 -6.67 -5.56 -0.76
C LEU A 38 -8.02 -4.84 -0.95
N SER A 39 -8.69 -4.49 0.15
CA SER A 39 -9.89 -3.66 0.11
C SER A 39 -9.58 -2.22 -0.29
N GLN A 40 -8.36 -1.79 0.04
CA GLN A 40 -7.86 -0.45 -0.22
C GLN A 40 -7.68 -0.22 -1.71
N VAL A 41 -8.15 0.93 -2.16
CA VAL A 41 -7.93 1.45 -3.51
C VAL A 41 -6.84 2.51 -3.43
N LEU A 42 -5.79 2.32 -4.23
CA LEU A 42 -4.58 3.14 -4.22
C LEU A 42 -4.80 4.30 -5.20
N TYR A 43 -4.77 5.53 -4.69
CA TYR A 43 -5.03 6.73 -5.48
C TYR A 43 -3.77 7.59 -5.57
N ASP A 44 -3.36 8.20 -4.46
CA ASP A 44 -2.17 9.05 -4.39
C ASP A 44 -1.10 8.43 -3.50
N GLY A 45 0.17 8.63 -3.88
CA GLY A 45 1.36 8.24 -3.13
C GLY A 45 2.08 7.01 -3.69
N ILE A 46 3.08 6.56 -2.93
CA ILE A 46 3.84 5.35 -3.21
C ILE A 46 3.30 4.22 -2.34
N TRP A 47 2.88 3.14 -2.96
CA TRP A 47 2.25 2.00 -2.31
C TRP A 47 3.06 0.75 -2.56
N GLN A 48 3.39 0.03 -1.49
CA GLN A 48 4.14 -1.21 -1.57
C GLN A 48 3.30 -2.36 -1.05
N LEU A 49 3.23 -3.44 -1.84
CA LEU A 49 2.76 -4.74 -1.42
C LEU A 49 3.94 -5.69 -1.46
N GLU A 50 4.39 -6.14 -0.30
CA GLU A 50 5.41 -7.15 -0.18
C GLU A 50 4.78 -8.49 0.21
N THR A 51 5.20 -9.54 -0.48
CA THR A 51 4.72 -10.90 -0.26
C THR A 51 5.87 -11.89 -0.21
N MET A 52 5.75 -12.89 0.65
CA MET A 52 6.69 -14.01 0.72
C MET A 52 5.92 -15.33 0.66
N PHE A 53 6.22 -16.13 -0.36
CA PHE A 53 5.59 -17.42 -0.59
C PHE A 53 6.36 -18.50 0.16
N GLN A 54 5.66 -19.31 0.94
CA GLN A 54 6.26 -20.38 1.73
C GLN A 54 5.42 -21.66 1.59
N VAL A 55 6.10 -22.78 1.39
CA VAL A 55 5.53 -24.12 1.41
C VAL A 55 6.02 -24.82 2.67
N GLU A 56 5.25 -25.77 3.19
CA GLU A 56 5.76 -26.66 4.24
C GLU A 56 6.87 -27.53 3.63
N GLU A 57 8.07 -27.46 4.20
CA GLU A 57 9.20 -28.25 3.71
C GLU A 57 8.89 -29.74 3.86
N ASP A 58 8.53 -30.41 2.77
CA ASP A 58 8.70 -31.85 2.67
C ASP A 58 10.19 -32.12 2.48
N GLU A 59 10.83 -32.78 3.47
CA GLU A 59 12.28 -33.08 3.54
C GLU A 59 12.88 -33.74 2.28
N ASP A 60 12.03 -34.22 1.35
CA ASP A 60 12.42 -34.94 0.13
C ASP A 60 12.44 -34.08 -1.15
N THR A 61 12.04 -32.80 -1.08
CA THR A 61 11.89 -31.93 -2.28
C THR A 61 13.12 -31.06 -2.52
N LEU A 62 14.20 -31.64 -3.02
CA LEU A 62 15.46 -30.94 -3.35
C LEU A 62 15.36 -29.96 -4.55
N ILE A 63 14.17 -29.74 -5.12
CA ILE A 63 13.95 -28.85 -6.27
C ILE A 63 12.72 -27.99 -6.00
N THR A 64 12.91 -26.80 -5.43
CA THR A 64 11.88 -25.76 -5.43
C THR A 64 11.69 -25.27 -6.87
N PRO A 65 10.48 -25.32 -7.45
CA PRO A 65 10.26 -24.82 -8.80
C PRO A 65 10.53 -23.31 -8.85
N ASP A 66 11.22 -22.87 -9.90
CA ASP A 66 11.37 -21.46 -10.21
C ASP A 66 10.03 -20.90 -10.71
N TYR A 67 9.52 -19.87 -10.04
CA TYR A 67 8.36 -19.10 -10.49
C TYR A 67 8.80 -18.05 -11.50
N SER A 68 8.03 -17.89 -12.58
CA SER A 68 8.34 -16.90 -13.63
C SER A 68 8.18 -15.47 -13.12
N GLY A 69 9.17 -14.62 -13.36
CA GLY A 69 9.08 -13.17 -13.12
C GLY A 69 8.43 -12.37 -14.26
N GLY A 70 7.90 -13.03 -15.30
CA GLY A 70 7.35 -12.35 -16.47
C GLY A 70 6.15 -11.46 -16.17
N VAL A 71 6.01 -10.38 -16.95
CA VAL A 71 4.98 -9.34 -16.74
C VAL A 71 3.95 -9.40 -17.84
N ASN A 72 2.68 -9.57 -17.48
CA ASN A 72 1.55 -9.49 -18.40
C ASN A 72 0.87 -8.12 -18.27
N HIS A 73 0.76 -7.37 -19.37
CA HIS A 73 0.09 -6.07 -19.39
C HIS A 73 -0.63 -5.85 -20.73
N ILE A 74 -1.95 -5.67 -20.69
CA ILE A 74 -2.81 -5.42 -21.87
C ILE A 74 -2.50 -6.42 -23.00
N GLU A 75 -2.69 -7.71 -22.70
CA GLU A 75 -2.46 -8.83 -23.65
C GLU A 75 -1.00 -9.00 -24.14
N TYR A 76 -0.05 -8.26 -23.57
CA TYR A 76 1.37 -8.36 -23.91
C TYR A 76 2.18 -9.01 -22.78
N TYR A 77 2.91 -10.07 -23.10
CA TYR A 77 3.82 -10.75 -22.17
C TYR A 77 5.25 -10.21 -22.36
N SER A 78 5.83 -9.65 -21.30
CA SER A 78 7.19 -9.13 -21.29
C SER A 78 8.13 -10.04 -20.50
N TYR A 79 9.28 -10.34 -21.09
CA TYR A 79 10.39 -11.07 -20.47
C TYR A 79 11.48 -10.10 -20.01
N GLY A 80 12.34 -10.54 -19.09
CA GLY A 80 13.53 -9.78 -18.66
C GLY A 80 13.73 -9.74 -17.15
N ASN A 81 12.66 -9.99 -16.38
CA ASN A 81 12.77 -10.19 -14.94
C ASN A 81 13.34 -11.57 -14.62
N THR A 82 14.00 -11.67 -13.46
CA THR A 82 14.53 -12.94 -12.96
C THR A 82 13.37 -13.83 -12.48
N SER A 83 13.53 -15.14 -12.57
CA SER A 83 12.68 -16.06 -11.81
C SER A 83 12.89 -15.86 -10.31
N PHE A 84 11.89 -16.23 -9.52
CA PHE A 84 11.98 -16.22 -8.06
C PHE A 84 11.58 -17.57 -7.49
N LYS A 85 12.02 -17.84 -6.27
CA LYS A 85 11.84 -19.09 -5.54
C LYS A 85 11.02 -18.86 -4.28
N GLU A 86 10.64 -19.96 -3.65
CA GLU A 86 10.07 -19.95 -2.31
C GLU A 86 11.01 -19.25 -1.33
N ASN A 87 10.43 -18.62 -0.30
CA ASN A 87 11.10 -17.82 0.72
C ASN A 87 11.80 -16.53 0.24
N GLN A 88 11.78 -16.21 -1.06
CA GLN A 88 12.18 -14.87 -1.53
C GLN A 88 11.03 -13.88 -1.33
N SER A 89 11.37 -12.63 -1.04
CA SER A 89 10.37 -11.57 -0.97
C SER A 89 10.13 -10.97 -2.35
N SER A 90 8.87 -10.86 -2.74
CA SER A 90 8.45 -10.11 -3.92
C SER A 90 7.72 -8.85 -3.48
N ARG A 91 8.21 -7.68 -3.88
CA ARG A 91 7.56 -6.39 -3.60
C ARG A 91 7.09 -5.74 -4.88
N LEU A 92 5.81 -5.40 -4.91
CA LEU A 92 5.18 -4.56 -5.93
C LEU A 92 5.13 -3.12 -5.40
N GLU A 93 5.75 -2.19 -6.10
CA GLU A 93 5.72 -0.75 -5.79
C GLU A 93 4.95 0.02 -6.85
N PHE A 94 3.81 0.60 -6.46
CA PHE A 94 3.05 1.53 -7.27
C PHE A 94 3.42 2.96 -6.90
N ASP A 95 3.84 3.75 -7.88
CA ASP A 95 4.11 5.19 -7.75
C ASP A 95 3.06 5.93 -8.59
N SER A 96 2.11 6.60 -7.92
CA SER A 96 1.01 7.30 -8.59
C SER A 96 1.48 8.51 -9.40
N ASP A 97 2.54 9.18 -8.95
CA ASP A 97 3.05 10.40 -9.59
C ASP A 97 3.76 10.07 -10.89
N LYS A 98 4.49 8.94 -10.92
CA LYS A 98 5.11 8.41 -12.13
C LYS A 98 4.16 7.57 -12.98
N GLY A 99 3.06 7.09 -12.41
CA GLY A 99 2.15 6.13 -13.05
C GLY A 99 2.84 4.80 -13.35
N THR A 100 3.67 4.31 -12.42
CA THR A 100 4.48 3.08 -12.60
C THR A 100 4.17 2.01 -11.57
N LEU A 101 4.26 0.75 -11.97
CA LEU A 101 4.26 -0.42 -11.09
C LEU A 101 5.53 -1.25 -11.32
N VAL A 102 6.37 -1.33 -10.29
CA VAL A 102 7.70 -1.97 -10.35
C VAL A 102 7.74 -3.21 -9.47
N LEU A 103 8.37 -4.28 -9.96
CA LEU A 103 8.64 -5.49 -9.19
C LEU A 103 10.05 -5.44 -8.59
N PHE A 104 10.17 -5.85 -7.34
CA PHE A 104 11.43 -6.12 -6.65
C PHE A 104 11.44 -7.58 -6.19
N ILE A 105 12.59 -8.22 -6.28
CA ILE A 105 12.84 -9.58 -5.76
C ILE A 105 14.02 -9.46 -4.79
N ASP A 106 13.82 -9.82 -3.51
CA ASP A 106 14.80 -9.64 -2.43
C ASP A 106 15.44 -8.24 -2.45
N ASP A 107 14.60 -7.21 -2.46
CA ASP A 107 14.99 -5.79 -2.56
C ASP A 107 15.69 -5.36 -3.87
N VAL A 108 15.92 -6.26 -4.81
CA VAL A 108 16.51 -5.95 -6.12
C VAL A 108 15.42 -5.57 -7.12
N GLN A 109 15.46 -4.32 -7.58
CA GLN A 109 14.55 -3.82 -8.62
C GLN A 109 14.71 -4.64 -9.92
N GLN A 110 13.60 -5.15 -10.43
CA GLN A 110 13.57 -5.88 -11.69
C GLN A 110 13.48 -4.91 -12.89
N PRO A 111 14.02 -5.29 -14.06
CA PRO A 111 14.14 -4.38 -15.20
C PRO A 111 12.81 -4.10 -15.93
N VAL A 112 11.83 -5.02 -15.84
CA VAL A 112 10.52 -4.86 -16.48
C VAL A 112 9.52 -4.33 -15.47
N TYR A 113 8.86 -3.23 -15.83
CA TYR A 113 7.84 -2.56 -15.03
C TYR A 113 6.68 -2.10 -15.92
N ILE A 114 5.51 -1.87 -15.31
CA ILE A 114 4.35 -1.30 -16.00
C ILE A 114 4.41 0.22 -15.86
N SER A 115 4.07 0.96 -16.92
CA SER A 115 4.05 2.42 -16.93
C SER A 115 2.79 2.95 -17.60
N GLY A 116 2.50 4.23 -17.39
CA GLY A 116 1.34 4.89 -17.99
C GLY A 116 0.02 4.63 -17.26
N ILE A 117 0.07 4.16 -16.01
CA ILE A 117 -1.10 3.99 -15.15
C ILE A 117 -1.63 5.37 -14.77
N LYS A 118 -2.89 5.66 -15.10
CA LYS A 118 -3.55 6.95 -14.78
C LYS A 118 -4.74 6.78 -13.84
N GLU A 119 -5.19 5.54 -13.67
CA GLU A 119 -6.33 5.16 -12.88
C GLU A 119 -5.89 4.70 -11.49
N LYS A 120 -6.87 4.70 -10.57
CA LYS A 120 -6.70 4.10 -9.25
C LYS A 120 -6.40 2.60 -9.35
N VAL A 121 -5.47 2.11 -8.54
CA VAL A 121 -5.00 0.72 -8.57
C VAL A 121 -5.60 -0.06 -7.40
N ARG A 122 -5.77 -1.37 -7.58
CA ARG A 122 -6.06 -2.31 -6.49
C ARG A 122 -5.14 -3.51 -6.65
N PHE A 123 -4.44 -3.89 -5.59
CA PHE A 123 -3.66 -5.12 -5.61
C PHE A 123 -4.53 -6.34 -5.37
N ILE A 124 -4.34 -7.34 -6.22
CA ILE A 124 -4.98 -8.65 -6.19
C ILE A 124 -3.87 -9.68 -6.35
N THR A 125 -3.89 -10.73 -5.53
CA THR A 125 -2.96 -11.85 -5.67
C THR A 125 -3.69 -13.18 -5.58
N THR A 126 -3.15 -14.18 -6.27
CA THR A 126 -3.62 -15.56 -6.23
C THR A 126 -2.68 -16.35 -5.33
N LEU A 127 -3.26 -17.00 -4.34
CA LEU A 127 -2.57 -17.81 -3.35
C LEU A 127 -2.44 -19.24 -3.89
N THR A 128 -1.21 -19.61 -4.26
CA THR A 128 -0.86 -20.95 -4.77
C THR A 128 -0.20 -21.80 -3.69
N CYS A 129 0.62 -21.21 -2.82
CA CYS A 129 1.34 -21.86 -1.72
C CYS A 129 0.47 -22.05 -0.46
N HIS A 130 0.87 -22.95 0.44
CA HIS A 130 0.11 -23.27 1.66
C HIS A 130 -0.09 -22.07 2.58
N PHE A 131 0.95 -21.23 2.73
CA PHE A 131 0.84 -19.96 3.44
C PHE A 131 1.63 -18.83 2.77
N LEU A 132 1.10 -17.62 2.88
CA LEU A 132 1.66 -16.39 2.33
C LEU A 132 1.75 -15.34 3.42
N THR A 133 2.91 -14.72 3.57
CA THR A 133 3.05 -13.53 4.42
C THR A 133 2.90 -12.31 3.54
N ILE A 134 2.03 -11.37 3.97
CA ILE A 134 1.80 -10.10 3.30
C ILE A 134 2.10 -8.95 4.25
N THR A 135 2.85 -7.99 3.73
CA THR A 135 3.08 -6.69 4.35
C THR A 135 2.66 -5.61 3.36
N THR A 136 1.89 -4.63 3.81
CA THR A 136 1.62 -3.44 3.00
C THR A 136 2.15 -2.22 3.72
N SER A 137 2.88 -1.39 3.01
CA SER A 137 3.32 -0.09 3.49
C SER A 137 2.86 0.97 2.49
N ASN A 138 2.51 2.14 3.02
CA ASN A 138 2.24 3.32 2.24
C ASN A 138 3.31 4.36 2.57
N PHE A 139 4.03 4.79 1.54
CA PHE A 139 4.92 5.92 1.62
C PHE A 139 4.25 7.07 0.87
N ILE A 140 3.83 8.10 1.59
CA ILE A 140 3.48 9.36 0.93
C ILE A 140 4.81 10.05 0.67
N PRO A 141 5.34 10.10 -0.58
CA PRO A 141 6.55 10.84 -0.85
C PRO A 141 6.36 12.29 -0.37
N PRO A 142 7.40 12.94 0.16
CA PRO A 142 7.33 14.31 0.61
C PRO A 142 7.19 15.27 -0.59
N ALA A 143 6.02 15.26 -1.22
CA ALA A 143 5.53 16.30 -2.11
C ALA A 143 4.37 17.06 -1.46
N ILE A 144 4.39 17.15 -0.13
CA ILE A 144 4.19 18.42 0.57
C ILE A 144 5.38 18.53 1.50
N SER A 145 6.36 19.36 1.18
CA SER A 145 7.43 19.67 2.14
C SER A 145 6.78 20.02 3.47
N THR A 146 7.17 19.36 4.56
CA THR A 146 6.66 19.66 5.91
C THR A 146 6.86 21.12 6.29
N THR A 147 7.77 21.83 5.61
CA THR A 147 7.88 23.28 5.63
C THR A 147 6.61 23.96 5.09
N LEU A 148 6.08 23.55 3.93
CA LEU A 148 4.84 24.10 3.35
C LEU A 148 3.62 23.81 4.23
N LEU A 149 3.47 22.58 4.75
CA LEU A 149 2.35 22.24 5.64
C LEU A 149 2.43 23.01 6.97
N ARG A 150 3.64 23.14 7.56
CA ARG A 150 3.86 24.01 8.74
C ARG A 150 3.56 25.47 8.43
N THR A 151 4.03 26.00 7.30
CA THR A 151 3.76 27.38 6.89
C THR A 151 2.25 27.61 6.73
N TYR A 152 1.53 26.66 6.13
CA TYR A 152 0.08 26.75 5.93
C TYR A 152 -0.69 26.73 7.26
N PHE A 153 -0.32 25.84 8.19
CA PHE A 153 -0.91 25.84 9.53
C PHE A 153 -0.59 27.11 10.31
N THR A 154 0.66 27.62 10.26
CA THR A 154 1.01 28.87 10.94
C THR A 154 0.30 30.10 10.35
N LEU A 155 0.09 30.14 9.04
CA LEU A 155 -0.68 31.21 8.37
C LEU A 155 -2.16 31.14 8.76
N PHE A 156 -2.71 29.93 8.87
CA PHE A 156 -4.08 29.72 9.31
C PHE A 156 -4.30 30.12 10.78
N ASP A 157 -3.38 29.75 11.67
CA ASP A 157 -3.42 30.14 13.09
C ASP A 157 -3.29 31.65 13.28
N ALA A 158 -2.42 32.32 12.51
CA ALA A 158 -2.29 33.77 12.52
C ALA A 158 -3.59 34.46 12.04
N LEU A 159 -4.20 33.96 10.96
CA LEU A 159 -5.46 34.48 10.43
C LEU A 159 -6.61 34.32 11.44
N LEU A 160 -6.66 33.19 12.16
CA LEU A 160 -7.66 32.94 13.20
C LEU A 160 -7.45 33.86 14.42
N ALA A 161 -6.20 34.12 14.81
CA ALA A 161 -5.88 35.04 15.90
C ALA A 161 -6.30 36.48 15.57
N ASP A 162 -6.00 36.95 14.36
CA ASP A 162 -6.39 38.28 13.89
C ASP A 162 -7.91 38.42 13.80
N LEU A 163 -8.61 37.39 13.30
CA LEU A 163 -10.07 37.37 13.26
C LEU A 163 -10.67 37.46 14.67
N PHE A 164 -10.13 36.70 15.63
CA PHE A 164 -10.61 36.70 17.02
C PHE A 164 -10.41 38.05 17.71
N VAL A 165 -9.25 38.69 17.54
CA VAL A 165 -8.98 40.04 18.06
C VAL A 165 -9.94 41.05 17.46
N THR A 166 -10.20 40.95 16.16
CA THR A 166 -11.14 41.85 15.45
C THR A 166 -12.56 41.69 15.99
N THR A 167 -13.02 40.46 16.22
CA THR A 167 -14.34 40.18 16.82
C THR A 167 -14.45 40.74 18.24
N GLN A 168 -13.42 40.57 19.08
CA GLN A 168 -13.41 41.15 20.44
C GLN A 168 -13.46 42.68 20.41
N ALA A 169 -12.77 43.32 19.45
CA ALA A 169 -12.82 44.75 19.26
C ALA A 169 -14.24 45.20 18.84
N PHE A 170 -14.89 44.50 17.92
CA PHE A 170 -16.28 44.76 17.54
C PHE A 170 -17.25 44.57 18.71
N ASP A 171 -17.12 43.51 19.50
CA ASP A 171 -17.96 43.27 20.68
C ASP A 171 -17.78 44.36 21.74
N SER A 172 -16.54 44.83 21.92
CA SER A 172 -16.23 45.93 22.85
C SER A 172 -16.82 47.26 22.35
N ILE A 173 -16.74 47.53 21.05
CA ILE A 173 -17.34 48.70 20.40
C ILE A 173 -18.86 48.63 20.46
N ALA A 174 -19.46 47.47 20.18
CA ALA A 174 -20.90 47.24 20.25
C ALA A 174 -21.44 47.41 21.69
N LYS A 175 -20.71 46.91 22.70
CA LYS A 175 -21.01 47.16 24.13
C LYS A 175 -20.89 48.64 24.49
N ALA A 176 -19.89 49.34 23.95
CA ALA A 176 -19.75 50.78 24.18
C ALA A 176 -20.93 51.56 23.58
N PHE A 177 -21.42 51.18 22.39
CA PHE A 177 -22.59 51.80 21.77
C PHE A 177 -23.93 51.42 22.42
N SER A 178 -24.05 50.25 23.05
CA SER A 178 -25.28 49.87 23.77
C SER A 178 -25.43 50.52 25.15
N THR A 179 -24.41 51.26 25.61
CA THR A 179 -24.35 51.87 26.95
C THR A 179 -24.48 53.42 26.89
N ILE A 180 -24.68 53.98 25.70
CA ILE A 180 -24.98 55.40 25.44
C ILE A 180 -26.44 55.50 25.00
#